data_AF-A0AAV4A5K9-F1
#
_entry.id   AF-A0AAV4A5K9-F1
#
_cell.length_a   1.000
_cell.length_b   1.000
_cell.length_c   1.000
_cell.angle_alpha   90.00
_cell.angle_beta   90.00
_cell.angle_gamma   90.00
#
_symmetry.space_group_name_H-M   'P 1'
#
loop_
_entity.id
_entity.type
_entity.pdbx_description
1 polymer ?
#
loop_
_entity_poly.entity_id
_entity_poly.type
_entity_poly.pdbx_seq_one_letter_code
_entity_poly.pdbx_strand_id
1 'polypeptide(L)'
;MKRYHLTEDGYRRKLRTCKPAEGESPDMFIVRIVTFLDRWIELSKTDKSYEKLKDLIVREQFMDACPEDLATSLREKDLPTLERVAKEADFFLKARNRKLCDQLRKVFQGNAQRRIDCAAA
;
A
#
# COMPACT_ATOMS: atom_id res chain seq x y z
N MET A 1 -10.67 3.26 22.84
CA MET A 1 -11.47 2.33 22.00
C MET A 1 -10.80 2.17 20.64
N LYS A 2 -10.18 1.02 20.32
CA LYS A 2 -9.53 0.78 19.01
C LYS A 2 -10.45 -0.08 18.12
N ARG A 3 -11.40 0.58 17.43
CA ARG A 3 -12.39 -0.05 16.53
C ARG A 3 -11.97 -0.04 15.04
N TYR A 4 -10.67 -0.06 14.73
CA TYR A 4 -10.20 0.05 13.34
C TYR A 4 -9.68 -1.27 12.74
N HIS A 5 -10.19 -2.42 13.20
CA HIS A 5 -9.68 -3.74 12.82
C HIS A 5 -10.52 -4.49 11.77
N LEU A 6 -11.42 -3.81 11.06
CA LEU A 6 -12.39 -4.44 10.16
C LEU A 6 -12.43 -3.86 8.74
N THR A 7 -11.51 -2.98 8.37
CA THR A 7 -11.44 -2.44 7.00
C THR A 7 -10.46 -3.24 6.14
N GLU A 8 -10.72 -3.30 4.84
CA GLU A 8 -9.85 -3.90 3.82
C GLU A 8 -8.38 -3.49 4.03
N ASP A 9 -8.20 -2.18 4.13
CA ASP A 9 -6.91 -1.52 4.24
C ASP A 9 -6.18 -1.84 5.57
N GLY A 10 -6.95 -2.13 6.63
CA GLY A 10 -6.43 -2.60 7.90
C GLY A 10 -5.86 -4.02 7.84
N TYR A 11 -6.53 -4.94 7.12
CA TYR A 11 -6.03 -6.30 6.93
C TYR A 11 -4.85 -6.35 5.97
N ARG A 12 -4.86 -5.56 4.89
CA ARG A 12 -3.71 -5.36 4.01
C ARG A 12 -2.46 -4.92 4.78
N ARG A 13 -2.57 -3.91 5.64
CA ARG A 13 -1.45 -3.46 6.48
C ARG A 13 -0.97 -4.56 7.41
N LYS A 14 -1.88 -5.27 8.08
CA LYS A 14 -1.52 -6.40 8.96
C LYS A 14 -0.76 -7.49 8.21
N LEU A 15 -1.18 -7.84 7.00
CA LEU A 15 -0.49 -8.82 6.16
C LEU A 15 0.95 -8.37 5.84
N ARG A 16 1.16 -7.09 5.52
CA ARG A 16 2.48 -6.55 5.15
C ARG A 16 3.40 -6.32 6.35
N THR A 17 2.86 -6.05 7.54
CA THR A 17 3.65 -5.69 8.73
C THR A 17 3.66 -6.75 9.81
N CYS A 18 3.00 -7.90 9.62
CA CYS A 18 2.96 -8.95 10.63
C CYS A 18 4.36 -9.53 10.89
N LYS A 19 4.65 -9.78 12.16
CA LYS A 19 5.85 -10.47 12.64
C LYS A 19 5.44 -11.59 13.59
N PRO A 20 6.24 -12.66 13.73
CA PRO A 20 6.00 -13.70 14.72
C PRO A 20 5.88 -13.10 16.12
N ALA A 21 4.93 -13.59 16.91
CA ALA A 21 4.82 -13.24 18.32
C ALA A 21 5.73 -14.11 19.19
N GLU A 22 6.06 -13.64 20.39
CA GLU A 22 6.86 -14.39 21.35
C GLU A 22 6.14 -15.71 21.73
N GLY A 23 6.82 -16.84 21.56
CA GLY A 23 6.25 -18.17 21.78
C GLY A 23 5.26 -18.66 20.70
N GLU A 24 5.09 -17.93 19.59
CA GLU A 24 4.23 -18.36 18.48
C GLU A 24 4.90 -19.49 17.67
N SER A 25 4.21 -20.62 17.52
CA SER A 25 4.64 -21.70 16.63
C SER A 25 4.61 -21.25 15.16
N PRO A 26 5.54 -21.70 14.29
CA PRO A 26 5.49 -21.42 12.85
C PRO A 26 4.13 -21.70 12.20
N ASP A 27 3.47 -22.80 12.56
CA ASP A 27 2.15 -23.16 12.01
C ASP A 27 1.08 -22.12 12.37
N MET A 28 1.10 -21.63 13.61
CA MET A 28 0.18 -20.60 14.09
C MET A 28 0.41 -19.28 13.36
N PHE A 29 1.67 -18.93 13.12
CA PHE A 29 2.00 -17.73 12.37
C PHE A 29 1.54 -17.81 10.91
N ILE A 30 1.71 -18.96 10.25
CA ILE A 30 1.23 -19.19 8.89
C ILE A 30 -0.29 -19.05 8.82
N VAL A 31 -1.02 -19.69 9.74
CA VAL A 31 -2.49 -19.58 9.83
C VAL A 31 -2.93 -18.12 9.98
N ARG A 32 -2.19 -17.33 10.77
CA ARG A 32 -2.47 -15.91 10.97
C ARG A 32 -2.24 -15.07 9.69
N ILE A 33 -1.16 -15.34 8.95
CA ILE A 33 -0.90 -14.70 7.65
C ILE A 33 -2.03 -15.02 6.67
N VAL A 34 -2.41 -16.30 6.54
CA VAL A 34 -3.51 -16.74 5.66
C VAL A 34 -4.81 -16.04 6.05
N THR A 35 -5.10 -15.95 7.34
CA THR A 35 -6.30 -15.26 7.84
C THR A 35 -6.31 -13.78 7.43
N PHE A 36 -5.18 -13.08 7.47
CA PHE A 36 -5.12 -11.69 7.04
C PHE A 36 -5.35 -11.54 5.53
N LEU A 37 -4.80 -12.45 4.72
CA LEU A 37 -5.01 -12.46 3.28
C LEU A 37 -6.47 -12.74 2.93
N ASP A 38 -7.07 -13.77 3.52
CA ASP A 38 -8.47 -14.14 3.27
C ASP A 38 -9.43 -13.00 3.63
N ARG A 39 -9.23 -12.37 4.78
CA ARG A 39 -10.04 -11.21 5.20
C ARG A 39 -9.82 -10.00 4.31
N TRP A 40 -8.61 -9.79 3.80
CA TRP A 40 -8.36 -8.72 2.85
C TRP A 40 -9.10 -8.95 1.54
N ILE A 41 -9.02 -10.15 0.96
CA ILE A 41 -9.73 -10.54 -0.27
C ILE A 41 -11.26 -10.45 -0.11
N GLU A 42 -11.78 -10.91 1.04
CA GLU A 42 -13.21 -10.85 1.35
C GLU A 42 -13.72 -9.40 1.40
N LEU A 43 -12.98 -8.51 2.07
CA LEU A 43 -13.37 -7.11 2.23
C LEU A 43 -13.14 -6.27 0.96
N SER A 44 -12.17 -6.64 0.12
CA SER A 44 -11.95 -6.00 -1.18
C SER A 44 -13.00 -6.41 -2.22
N LYS A 45 -13.93 -7.31 -1.87
CA LYS A 45 -14.98 -7.86 -2.76
C LYS A 45 -14.41 -8.36 -4.08
N THR A 46 -13.18 -8.85 -4.05
CA THR A 46 -12.45 -9.32 -5.23
C THR A 46 -12.75 -10.80 -5.43
N ASP A 47 -13.09 -11.20 -6.64
CA ASP A 47 -13.30 -12.61 -6.95
C ASP A 47 -12.02 -13.40 -6.67
N LYS A 48 -12.17 -14.62 -6.16
CA LYS A 48 -11.03 -15.54 -5.89
C LYS A 48 -10.48 -16.19 -7.17
N SER A 49 -10.48 -15.45 -8.27
CA SER A 49 -9.80 -15.86 -9.50
C SER A 49 -8.37 -15.37 -9.48
N TYR A 50 -7.47 -16.15 -10.08
CA TYR A 50 -6.05 -15.81 -10.14
C TYR A 50 -5.82 -14.40 -10.70
N GLU A 51 -6.51 -14.05 -11.80
CA GLU A 51 -6.38 -12.74 -12.44
C GLU A 51 -6.82 -11.59 -11.54
N LYS A 52 -7.94 -11.75 -10.81
CA LYS A 52 -8.45 -10.71 -9.92
C LYS A 52 -7.60 -10.54 -8.67
N LEU A 53 -7.04 -11.62 -8.14
CA LEU A 53 -6.07 -11.55 -7.04
C LEU A 53 -4.77 -10.86 -7.48
N LYS A 54 -4.28 -11.18 -8.69
CA LYS A 54 -3.12 -10.50 -9.29
C LYS A 54 -3.38 -9.00 -9.43
N ASP A 55 -4.54 -8.62 -9.96
CA ASP A 55 -4.93 -7.22 -10.11
C ASP A 55 -4.98 -6.49 -8.75
N LEU A 56 -5.57 -7.10 -7.72
CA LEU A 56 -5.64 -6.54 -6.37
C LEU A 56 -4.24 -6.26 -5.80
N ILE A 57 -3.35 -7.23 -5.88
CA ILE A 57 -1.98 -7.12 -5.33
C ILE A 57 -1.19 -6.05 -6.07
N VAL A 58 -1.22 -6.04 -7.40
CA VAL A 58 -0.47 -5.08 -8.23
C VAL A 58 -0.99 -3.65 -8.02
N ARG A 59 -2.32 -3.47 -7.94
CA ARG A 59 -2.94 -2.18 -7.68
C ARG A 59 -2.50 -1.60 -6.35
N GLU A 60 -2.56 -2.38 -5.28
CA GLU A 60 -2.11 -1.91 -3.97
C GLU A 60 -0.62 -1.60 -3.94
N GLN A 61 0.21 -2.41 -4.60
CA GLN A 61 1.64 -2.14 -4.68
C GLN A 61 1.94 -0.84 -5.44
N PHE A 62 1.20 -0.56 -6.52
CA PHE A 62 1.31 0.69 -7.26
C PHE A 62 0.93 1.90 -6.39
N MET A 63 -0.20 1.82 -5.69
CA MET A 63 -0.66 2.90 -4.81
C MET A 63 0.30 3.16 -3.65
N ASP A 64 0.90 2.12 -3.07
CA ASP A 64 1.90 2.27 -2.00
C ASP A 64 3.25 2.84 -2.51
N ALA A 65 3.59 2.62 -3.78
CA ALA A 65 4.79 3.18 -4.40
C ALA A 65 4.60 4.61 -4.91
N CYS A 66 3.35 5.06 -5.09
CA CYS A 66 3.01 6.37 -5.61
C CYS A 66 3.03 7.48 -4.54
N PRO A 67 3.13 8.75 -4.97
CA PRO A 67 2.82 9.91 -4.15
C PRO A 67 1.53 9.76 -3.33
N GLU A 68 1.53 10.18 -2.07
CA GLU A 68 0.35 10.10 -1.21
C GLU A 68 -0.88 10.82 -1.80
N ASP A 69 -0.67 11.97 -2.47
CA ASP A 69 -1.74 12.73 -3.12
C ASP A 69 -2.31 11.99 -4.35
N LEU A 70 -1.46 11.35 -5.14
CA LEU A 70 -1.88 10.51 -6.25
C LEU A 70 -2.59 9.25 -5.73
N ALA A 71 -2.01 8.56 -4.75
CA ALA A 71 -2.58 7.35 -4.17
C ALA A 71 -3.95 7.61 -3.54
N THR A 72 -4.13 8.73 -2.84
CA THR A 72 -5.42 9.13 -2.26
C THR A 72 -6.47 9.34 -3.35
N SER A 73 -6.14 10.09 -4.41
CA SER A 73 -7.08 10.30 -5.51
C SER A 73 -7.44 9.01 -6.26
N LEU A 74 -6.51 8.06 -6.36
CA LEU A 74 -6.78 6.76 -6.99
C LEU A 74 -7.67 5.87 -6.12
N ARG A 75 -7.49 5.88 -4.80
CA ARG A 75 -8.33 5.12 -3.85
C ARG A 75 -9.77 5.61 -3.82
N GLU A 76 -9.99 6.92 -4.02
CA GLU A 76 -11.34 7.51 -4.08
C GLU A 76 -12.15 7.08 -5.31
N LYS A 77 -11.50 6.63 -6.39
CA LYS A 77 -12.12 6.46 -7.72
C LYS A 77 -12.61 5.04 -8.05
N ASP A 78 -12.55 4.11 -7.08
CA ASP A 78 -12.89 2.69 -7.22
C ASP A 78 -12.56 2.10 -8.61
N LEU A 79 -11.27 1.88 -8.84
CA LEU A 79 -10.74 1.45 -10.14
C LEU A 79 -10.50 -0.08 -10.14
N PRO A 80 -11.34 -0.87 -10.82
CA PRO A 80 -11.30 -2.34 -10.74
C PRO A 80 -10.25 -2.99 -11.65
N THR A 81 -9.63 -2.25 -12.56
CA THR A 81 -8.65 -2.78 -13.52
C THR A 81 -7.36 -1.96 -13.52
N LEU A 82 -6.24 -2.65 -13.73
CA LEU A 82 -4.91 -2.01 -13.77
C LEU A 82 -4.79 -0.96 -14.87
N GLU A 83 -5.41 -1.20 -16.03
CA GLU A 83 -5.44 -0.23 -17.14
C GLU A 83 -6.11 1.09 -16.74
N ARG A 84 -7.20 1.02 -15.98
CA ARG A 84 -7.90 2.22 -15.49
C ARG A 84 -7.06 2.96 -14.46
N VAL A 85 -6.36 2.23 -13.59
CA VAL A 85 -5.43 2.82 -12.61
C VAL A 85 -4.31 3.58 -13.32
N ALA A 86 -3.69 2.99 -14.33
CA ALA A 86 -2.63 3.63 -15.12
C ALA A 86 -3.14 4.87 -15.85
N LYS A 87 -4.29 4.76 -16.54
CA LYS A 87 -4.89 5.88 -17.28
C LYS A 87 -5.25 7.06 -16.37
N GLU A 88 -5.80 6.79 -15.20
CA GLU A 88 -6.17 7.82 -14.24
C GLU A 88 -4.94 8.47 -13.60
N ALA A 89 -3.90 7.68 -13.31
CA ALA A 89 -2.63 8.19 -12.83
C ALA A 89 -1.98 9.12 -13.86
N ASP A 90 -1.98 8.75 -15.14
CA ASP A 90 -1.48 9.60 -16.22
C ASP A 90 -2.27 10.90 -16.33
N PHE A 91 -3.60 10.84 -16.23
CA PHE A 91 -4.45 12.03 -16.26
C PHE A 91 -4.15 12.97 -15.08
N PHE A 92 -4.03 12.42 -13.87
CA PHE A 92 -3.70 13.17 -12.66
C PHE A 92 -2.33 13.87 -12.78
N LEU A 93 -1.33 13.17 -13.29
CA LEU A 93 0.03 13.69 -13.46
C LEU A 93 0.09 14.77 -14.54
N LYS A 94 -0.58 14.56 -15.68
CA LYS A 94 -0.69 15.55 -16.76
C LYS A 94 -1.40 16.82 -16.31
N ALA A 95 -2.53 16.68 -15.61
CA ALA A 95 -3.31 17.82 -15.12
C ALA A 95 -2.52 18.70 -14.13
N ARG A 96 -1.60 18.10 -13.37
CA ARG A 96 -0.74 18.80 -12.40
C ARG A 96 0.67 19.12 -12.92
N ASN A 97 0.97 18.79 -14.18
CA ASN A 97 2.29 18.91 -14.80
C ASN A 97 3.43 18.31 -13.95
N ARG A 98 3.25 17.07 -13.47
CA ARG A 98 4.21 16.33 -12.64
C ARG A 98 4.68 15.05 -13.31
N LYS A 99 5.88 14.57 -12.97
CA LYS A 99 6.34 13.23 -13.35
C LYS A 99 6.19 12.28 -12.16
N LEU A 100 5.95 11.00 -12.47
CA LEU A 100 5.83 9.95 -11.45
C LEU A 100 7.09 9.84 -10.56
N CYS A 101 8.27 10.06 -11.13
CA CYS A 101 9.57 9.93 -10.45
C CYS A 101 10.03 11.20 -9.71
N ASP A 102 9.34 12.34 -9.82
CA ASP A 102 9.80 13.61 -9.24
C ASP A 102 9.90 13.57 -7.70
N GLN A 103 9.33 12.53 -7.07
CA GLN A 103 9.38 12.33 -5.63
C GLN A 103 10.64 11.69 -5.07
N LEU A 104 11.53 11.12 -5.89
CA LEU A 104 12.82 10.63 -5.37
C LEU A 104 13.70 11.79 -4.89
N ARG A 105 13.50 13.03 -5.35
CA ARG A 105 14.36 14.17 -4.98
C ARG A 105 14.18 14.66 -3.53
N LYS A 106 13.00 14.51 -2.93
CA LYS A 106 12.73 15.02 -1.57
C LYS A 106 13.24 14.10 -0.46
N VAL A 107 13.25 12.79 -0.68
CA VAL A 107 13.74 11.81 0.31
C VAL A 107 15.26 11.91 0.49
N PHE A 108 16.02 12.17 -0.58
CA PHE A 108 17.47 12.36 -0.48
C PHE A 108 17.87 13.70 0.16
N GLN A 109 17.12 14.78 -0.05
CA GLN A 109 17.41 16.08 0.56
C GLN A 109 17.09 16.12 2.07
N GLY A 110 16.07 15.39 2.52
CA GLY A 110 15.73 15.29 3.95
C GLY A 110 16.72 14.47 4.79
N ASN A 111 17.41 13.50 4.18
CA ASN A 111 18.43 12.68 4.87
C ASN A 111 19.82 13.33 4.92
N ALA A 112 20.11 14.32 4.06
CA ALA A 112 21.35 15.08 4.13
C ALA A 112 21.33 16.09 5.30
N GLN A 113 20.19 16.74 5.56
CA GLN A 113 20.06 17.74 6.63
C GLN A 113 20.14 17.11 8.03
N ARG A 114 19.54 15.92 8.22
CA ARG A 114 19.55 15.20 9.52
C ARG A 114 20.92 14.69 9.96
N ARG A 115 21.90 14.58 9.05
CA ARG A 115 23.27 14.16 9.40
C ARG A 115 24.15 15.32 9.88
N ILE A 116 23.79 16.57 9.58
CA ILE A 116 24.53 17.75 10.03
C ILE A 116 24.15 18.09 11.48
N ASP A 117 22.87 17.97 11.84
CA ASP A 117 22.36 18.31 13.18
C ASP A 117 22.82 17.32 14.28
N CYS A 118 23.26 16.11 13.91
CA CYS A 118 23.77 15.10 14.85
C CYS A 118 25.29 15.18 15.07
N ALA A 119 26.00 16.03 14.32
CA ALA A 119 27.46 16.23 14.44
C ALA A 119 27.83 17.51 15.21
N ALA A 120 26.83 18.26 15.70
CA ALA A 120 27.01 19.52 16.42
C ALA A 120 26.47 19.48 17.86
N ALA A 121 26.28 18.28 18.44
CA ALA A 121 25.91 18.07 19.84
C ALA A 121 27.03 17.33 20.59
#